data_AF-Q8L822-F1
#
_entry.id   AF-Q8L822-F1
#
_cell.length_a   1.000
_cell.length_b   1.000
_cell.length_c   1.000
_cell.angle_alpha   90.00
_cell.angle_beta   90.00
_cell.angle_gamma   90.00
#
_symmetry.space_group_name_H-M   'P 1'
#
loop_
_entity.id
_entity.type
_entity.pdbx_description
1 polymer ?
#
loop_
_entity_poly.entity_id
_entity_poly.type
_entity_poly.pdbx_seq_one_letter_code
_entity_poly.pdbx_strand_id
1 'polypeptide(L)' 'TLPSRKDPSQGILGLINENLDFRPGMISINLDLKRGGKFRYQKSAAYGHFGREDPDFTWETVKQLKPTA' A
#
# COMPACT_ATOMS: atom_id res chain seq x y z
N THR A 1 14.41 -10.91 -0.40
CA THR A 1 14.22 -10.22 -1.70
C THR A 1 15.21 -10.79 -2.70
N LEU A 2 14.93 -10.77 -4.01
CA LEU A 2 15.81 -11.32 -5.08
C LEU A 2 17.28 -10.90 -4.89
N PRO A 3 18.26 -11.76 -5.25
CA PRO A 3 19.65 -11.70 -4.77
C PRO A 3 20.48 -10.48 -5.23
N SER A 4 19.91 -9.56 -6.01
CA SER A 4 20.61 -8.37 -6.54
C SER A 4 20.70 -7.20 -5.54
N ARG A 5 19.96 -7.22 -4.42
CA ARG A 5 19.96 -6.11 -3.44
C ARG A 5 20.63 -6.54 -2.13
N LYS A 6 21.76 -5.89 -1.78
CA LYS A 6 22.44 -5.98 -0.47
C LYS A 6 21.41 -6.16 0.63
N ASP A 7 21.40 -7.31 1.28
CA ASP A 7 20.36 -7.75 2.21
C ASP A 7 20.46 -7.00 3.56
N PRO A 8 19.44 -6.20 3.94
CA PRO A 8 19.21 -5.74 5.30
C PRO A 8 17.79 -6.18 5.72
N SER A 9 17.43 -7.44 5.47
CA SER A 9 16.08 -8.00 5.67
C SER A 9 15.51 -7.69 7.05
N GLN A 10 16.36 -7.62 8.07
CA GLN A 10 16.01 -7.18 9.42
C GLN A 10 15.59 -5.70 9.47
N GLY A 11 16.31 -4.81 8.77
CA GLY A 11 16.03 -3.37 8.75
C GLY A 11 14.77 -3.00 7.96
N ILE A 12 14.53 -3.64 6.81
CA ILE A 12 13.35 -3.34 5.98
C ILE A 12 12.07 -3.80 6.68
N LEU A 13 12.08 -4.96 7.32
CA LEU A 13 10.92 -5.46 8.06
C LEU A 13 10.57 -4.53 9.24
N GLY A 14 11.57 -4.06 9.98
CA GLY A 14 11.37 -3.07 11.05
C GLY A 14 10.74 -1.78 10.54
N LEU A 15 11.31 -1.20 9.48
CA LEU A 15 10.77 0.00 8.83
C LEU A 15 9.31 -0.19 8.37
N ILE A 16 8.99 -1.35 7.79
CA ILE A 16 7.62 -1.67 7.37
C ILE A 16 6.66 -1.71 8.58
N ASN A 17 7.04 -2.42 9.63
CA ASN A 17 6.20 -2.57 10.82
C ASN A 17 5.97 -1.25 11.58
N GLU A 18 6.95 -0.35 11.55
CA GLU A 18 6.84 0.98 12.19
C GLU A 18 5.99 1.97 11.38
N ASN A 19 5.97 1.83 10.06
CA ASN A 19 5.33 2.80 9.16
C ASN A 19 3.96 2.36 8.64
N LEU A 20 3.64 1.06 8.65
CA LEU A 20 2.41 0.50 8.10
C LEU A 20 1.59 -0.21 9.17
N ASP A 21 0.33 0.19 9.31
CA ASP A 21 -0.63 -0.47 10.19
C ASP A 21 -1.40 -1.55 9.41
N PHE A 22 -1.05 -2.82 9.67
CA PHE A 22 -1.63 -3.98 8.99
C PHE A 22 -2.93 -4.50 9.62
N ARG A 23 -3.48 -3.85 10.64
CA ARG A 23 -4.78 -4.26 11.19
C ARG A 23 -5.87 -4.07 10.11
N PRO A 24 -6.77 -5.04 9.86
CA PRO A 24 -7.73 -4.95 8.75
C PRO A 24 -8.59 -3.68 8.74
N GLY A 25 -9.01 -3.22 9.93
CA GLY A 25 -9.75 -1.97 10.08
C GLY A 25 -8.91 -0.74 9.70
N MET A 26 -7.64 -0.74 10.08
CA MET A 26 -6.71 0.35 9.78
C MET A 26 -6.28 0.37 8.32
N ILE A 27 -6.11 -0.80 7.68
CA ILE A 27 -5.92 -0.88 6.23
C ILE A 27 -7.12 -0.24 5.51
N SER A 28 -8.34 -0.58 5.93
CA SER A 28 -9.56 -0.03 5.33
C SER A 28 -9.66 1.49 5.48
N ILE A 29 -9.27 2.03 6.63
CA ILE A 29 -9.27 3.47 6.90
C ILE A 29 -8.14 4.17 6.14
N ASN A 30 -6.91 3.68 6.24
CA ASN A 30 -5.71 4.28 5.65
C ASN A 30 -5.75 4.31 4.12
N LEU A 31 -6.41 3.33 3.50
CA LEU A 31 -6.62 3.27 2.06
C LEU A 31 -8.01 3.79 1.64
N ASP A 32 -8.81 4.33 2.56
CA ASP A 32 -10.13 4.91 2.25
C ASP A 32 -11.04 3.94 1.45
N LEU A 33 -11.00 2.66 1.81
CA LEU A 33 -11.65 1.58 1.04
C LEU A 33 -13.17 1.66 1.12
N LYS A 34 -13.72 2.19 2.22
CA LYS A 34 -15.16 2.32 2.42
C LYS A 34 -15.76 3.58 1.78
N ARG A 35 -14.96 4.44 1.12
CA ARG A 35 -15.48 5.58 0.36
C ARG A 35 -16.48 5.10 -0.69
N GLY A 36 -17.74 5.49 -0.49
CA GLY A 36 -18.82 5.25 -1.45
C GLY A 36 -18.75 6.18 -2.65
N GLY A 37 -19.48 5.84 -3.71
CA GLY A 37 -19.50 6.58 -4.97
C GLY A 37 -18.30 6.27 -5.88
N LYS A 38 -18.36 6.76 -7.13
CA LYS A 38 -17.30 6.64 -8.16
C LYS A 38 -16.96 5.22 -8.67
N PHE A 39 -17.74 4.21 -8.30
CA PHE A 39 -17.63 2.84 -8.84
C PHE A 39 -16.20 2.24 -8.80
N ARG A 40 -15.39 2.62 -7.80
CA ARG A 40 -13.96 2.21 -7.68
C ARG A 40 -13.74 0.71 -7.92
N TYR A 41 -14.52 -0.14 -7.24
CA TYR A 41 -14.36 -1.58 -7.34
C TYR A 41 -14.76 -2.14 -8.72
N GLN A 42 -15.74 -1.50 -9.38
CA GLN A 42 -16.09 -1.83 -10.75
C GLN A 42 -14.96 -1.45 -11.71
N LYS A 43 -14.32 -0.29 -11.52
CA LYS A 43 -13.16 0.12 -12.32
C LYS A 43 -12.01 -0.89 -12.23
N SER A 44 -11.80 -1.51 -11.07
CA SER A 44 -10.74 -2.51 -10.87
C SER A 44 -11.08 -3.91 -11.40
N ALA A 45 -12.34 -4.19 -11.76
CA ALA A 45 -12.79 -5.51 -12.20
C ALA A 45 -12.27 -5.92 -13.59
N ALA A 46 -11.68 -4.98 -14.34
CA ALA A 46 -11.03 -5.22 -15.62
C ALA A 46 -9.69 -4.47 -15.69
N TYR A 47 -8.78 -4.98 -16.53
CA TYR A 47 -7.45 -4.41 -16.77
C TYR A 47 -6.54 -4.34 -15.53
N GLY A 48 -6.87 -5.13 -14.48
CA GLY A 48 -6.05 -5.29 -13.28
C GLY A 48 -6.33 -4.25 -12.18
N HIS A 49 -5.92 -4.63 -10.96
CA HIS A 49 -6.04 -3.83 -9.75
C HIS A 49 -4.84 -2.91 -9.50
N PHE A 50 -3.68 -3.23 -10.09
CA PHE A 50 -2.40 -2.60 -9.78
C PHE A 50 -1.79 -1.89 -10.99
N GLY A 51 -0.89 -0.93 -10.74
CA GLY A 51 -0.14 -0.22 -11.78
C GLY A 51 -0.99 0.78 -12.57
N ARG A 52 -1.99 1.36 -11.93
CA ARG A 52 -2.94 2.30 -12.56
C ARG A 52 -2.91 3.64 -11.83
N GLU A 53 -2.85 4.74 -12.58
CA GLU A 53 -2.79 6.11 -12.01
C GLU A 53 -4.16 6.69 -11.62
N ASP A 54 -5.20 5.86 -11.51
CA ASP A 54 -6.54 6.32 -11.11
C ASP A 54 -6.52 6.75 -9.62
N PRO A 55 -6.93 7.98 -9.27
CA PRO A 55 -6.90 8.47 -7.89
C PRO A 55 -7.87 7.74 -6.95
N ASP A 56 -8.76 6.89 -7.48
CA ASP A 56 -9.55 5.99 -6.65
C ASP A 56 -8.76 4.78 -6.13
N PHE A 57 -7.60 4.46 -6.71
CA PHE A 57 -6.71 3.39 -6.24
C PHE A 57 -5.63 3.94 -5.31
N THR A 58 -6.06 4.23 -4.10
CA THR A 58 -5.23 4.78 -3.02
C THR A 58 -4.02 3.91 -2.64
N TRP A 59 -4.05 2.61 -2.93
CA TRP A 59 -2.91 1.70 -2.71
C TRP A 59 -1.74 1.91 -3.66
N GLU A 60 -1.94 2.59 -4.79
CA GLU A 60 -0.87 2.94 -5.73
C GLU A 60 -0.07 4.17 -5.26
N THR A 61 -0.58 4.92 -4.28
CA THR A 61 0.13 6.09 -3.75
C THR A 61 1.29 5.64 -2.87
N VAL A 62 2.51 5.92 -3.32
CA VAL A 62 3.74 5.61 -2.57
C VAL A 62 3.77 6.37 -1.25
N LYS A 63 3.90 5.63 -0.15
CA LYS A 63 4.15 6.21 1.17
C LYS A 63 5.63 6.50 1.36
N GLN A 64 5.92 7.70 1.86
CA GLN A 64 7.24 8.04 2.37
C GLN A 64 7.43 7.39 3.74
N LEU A 65 8.46 6.56 3.89
CA LEU A 65 8.78 5.88 5.14
C LEU A 65 9.70 6.76 5.98
N LYS A 66 9.43 6.83 7.28
CA LYS A 66 10.33 7.47 8.23
C LYS A 66 11.43 6.47 8.61
N PRO A 67 12.71 6.87 8.58
CA PRO A 67 13.79 6.04 9.13
C PRO A 67 13.52 5.73 10.60
N THR A 68 13.82 4.50 11.01
CA THR A 68 13.87 4.12 12.42
C THR A 68 14.90 4.98 13.15
N ALA A 69 14.57 5.43 14.37
CA ALA A 69 15.45 6.25 15.22
C ALA A 69 16.61 5.44 15.81
#